data_AF-A0A956JUE1-F1
#
_entry.id   AF-A0A956JUE1-F1
#
_cell.length_a   1.000
_cell.length_b   1.000
_cell.length_c   1.000
_cell.angle_alpha   90.00
_cell.angle_beta   90.00
_cell.angle_gamma   90.00
#
_symmetry.space_group_name_H-M   'P 1'
#
loop_
_entity.id
_entity.type
_entity.pdbx_description
1 polymer ?
#
loop_
_entity_poly.entity_id
_entity_poly.type
_entity_poly.pdbx_seq_one_letter_code
_entity_poly.pdbx_strand_id
1 'polypeptide(L)'
;MPVPRQVLFSRGMGTPWSTLLLLAACIVATAPMIFFSVDYYLVLGVGHETADIANLRWWHPLTTPFVHGGGWPGAIPHLAINGVLLLGLGTQVERTLGAGRCFAVTGSGLVVSMILNRLLVGGRAHGASGFTWSYWLFAAQILASAWRHHRRRLLADPLGWISALLVLLCVLGLIKHWHLWNTLVSLPYVIAWRRKLTDNLRRVDAGEAPDRGSRRANALGIAIPAALLAFITAMVAGALSGAIRWDGKLRPPRPPSS
;
A
#
# COMPACT_ATOMS: atom_id res chain seq x y z
N MET A 1 36.78 1.83 -10.46
CA MET A 1 36.05 0.54 -10.37
C MET A 1 34.63 0.76 -10.85
N PRO A 2 34.04 -0.11 -11.69
CA PRO A 2 32.65 0.03 -12.10
C PRO A 2 31.74 -0.06 -10.87
N VAL A 3 30.81 0.90 -10.73
CA VAL A 3 29.83 0.93 -9.64
C VAL A 3 29.04 -0.39 -9.67
N PRO A 4 28.94 -1.13 -8.55
CA PRO A 4 28.15 -2.35 -8.51
C PRO A 4 26.72 -2.04 -8.95
N ARG A 5 26.25 -2.70 -10.01
CA ARG A 5 24.83 -2.60 -10.42
C ARG A 5 23.97 -3.06 -9.23
N GLN A 6 23.06 -2.20 -8.78
CA GLN A 6 22.05 -2.52 -7.77
C GLN A 6 21.26 -3.74 -8.24
N VAL A 7 21.32 -4.84 -7.48
CA VAL A 7 20.77 -6.14 -7.89
C VAL A 7 19.25 -6.08 -7.89
N LEU A 8 18.66 -5.37 -6.92
CA LEU A 8 17.22 -5.33 -6.70
C LEU A 8 16.52 -4.09 -7.28
N PHE A 9 17.27 -3.09 -7.78
CA PHE A 9 16.72 -1.82 -8.30
C PHE A 9 17.35 -1.34 -9.62
N SER A 10 17.92 -2.24 -10.42
CA SER A 10 18.47 -1.92 -11.75
C SER A 10 17.48 -1.21 -12.69
N ARG A 11 18.01 -0.31 -13.54
CA ARG A 11 17.23 0.50 -14.50
C ARG A 11 16.39 -0.34 -15.49
N GLY A 12 16.76 -1.60 -15.74
CA GLY A 12 16.06 -2.51 -16.66
C GLY A 12 14.76 -3.11 -16.11
N MET A 13 14.50 -2.98 -14.82
CA MET A 13 13.30 -3.55 -14.19
C MET A 13 12.05 -2.66 -14.27
N GLY A 14 12.15 -1.53 -14.98
CA GLY A 14 11.04 -0.63 -15.30
C GLY A 14 10.36 0.04 -14.11
N THR A 15 9.33 0.82 -14.42
CA THR A 15 8.65 1.68 -13.45
C THR A 15 7.56 0.91 -12.69
N PRO A 16 7.52 1.00 -11.34
CA PRO A 16 6.51 0.35 -10.51
C PRO A 16 5.24 1.21 -10.43
N TRP A 17 4.54 1.38 -11.56
CA TRP A 17 3.39 2.27 -11.68
C TRP A 17 2.27 1.93 -10.71
N SER A 18 1.91 0.66 -10.52
CA SER A 18 0.83 0.28 -9.59
C SER A 18 1.16 0.70 -8.16
N THR A 19 2.39 0.42 -7.72
CA THR A 19 2.90 0.79 -6.40
C THR A 19 2.89 2.30 -6.19
N LEU A 20 3.35 3.07 -7.17
CA LEU A 20 3.37 4.54 -7.10
C LEU A 20 1.97 5.14 -7.05
N LEU A 21 1.03 4.60 -7.84
CA LEU A 21 -0.37 5.04 -7.84
C LEU A 21 -1.06 4.75 -6.50
N LEU A 22 -0.80 3.58 -5.90
CA LEU A 22 -1.32 3.25 -4.57
C LEU A 22 -0.74 4.16 -3.49
N LEU A 23 0.55 4.49 -3.56
CA LEU A 23 1.17 5.43 -2.64
C LEU A 23 0.56 6.84 -2.80
N ALA A 24 0.39 7.29 -4.04
CA ALA A 24 -0.26 8.56 -4.33
C ALA A 24 -1.69 8.59 -3.76
N ALA A 25 -2.43 7.49 -3.88
CA ALA A 25 -3.77 7.36 -3.29
C ALA A 25 -3.74 7.50 -1.76
N CYS A 26 -2.75 6.89 -1.09
CA CYS A 26 -2.57 7.04 0.36
C CYS A 26 -2.26 8.49 0.75
N ILE A 27 -1.39 9.16 -0.01
CA ILE A 27 -1.02 10.56 0.23
C ILE A 27 -2.24 11.47 0.03
N VAL A 28 -2.96 11.34 -1.09
CA VAL A 28 -4.15 12.15 -1.39
C VAL A 28 -5.24 11.93 -0.35
N ALA A 29 -5.48 10.68 0.05
CA ALA A 29 -6.48 10.36 1.08
C ALA A 29 -6.09 10.87 2.48
N THR A 30 -4.80 11.03 2.78
CA THR A 30 -4.34 11.41 4.13
C THR A 30 -4.02 12.90 4.24
N ALA A 31 -3.50 13.54 3.19
CA ALA A 31 -2.97 14.91 3.25
C ALA A 31 -3.97 15.97 3.76
N PRO A 32 -5.27 15.94 3.40
CA PRO A 32 -6.24 16.88 3.94
C PRO A 32 -6.38 16.84 5.47
N MET A 33 -6.01 15.73 6.11
CA MET A 33 -6.07 15.60 7.58
C MET A 33 -5.10 16.53 8.32
N ILE A 34 -4.13 17.12 7.61
CA ILE A 34 -3.28 18.18 8.16
C ILE A 34 -4.12 19.40 8.54
N PHE A 35 -5.22 19.63 7.83
CA PHE A 35 -6.07 20.82 7.95
C PHE A 35 -7.47 20.51 8.48
N PHE A 36 -7.99 19.29 8.32
CA PHE A 36 -9.37 18.90 8.68
C PHE A 36 -9.38 17.62 9.54
N SER A 37 -9.83 17.70 10.80
CA SER A 37 -9.54 16.64 11.78
C SER A 37 -10.59 15.53 11.87
N VAL A 38 -11.89 15.82 12.04
CA VAL A 38 -12.90 14.77 12.35
C VAL A 38 -13.88 14.53 11.21
N ASP A 39 -14.45 15.58 10.63
CA ASP A 39 -15.50 15.42 9.60
C ASP A 39 -14.97 14.75 8.33
N TYR A 40 -13.71 15.02 7.99
CA TYR A 40 -13.02 14.40 6.87
C TYR A 40 -12.84 12.88 7.06
N TYR A 41 -12.59 12.42 8.29
CA TYR A 41 -12.48 11.01 8.62
C TYR A 41 -13.78 10.26 8.35
N LEU A 42 -14.91 10.86 8.77
CA LEU A 42 -16.22 10.24 8.65
C LEU A 42 -16.64 10.07 7.18
N VAL A 43 -16.33 11.04 6.31
CA VAL A 43 -16.61 10.97 4.87
C VAL A 43 -15.84 9.84 4.19
N LEU A 44 -14.61 9.59 4.63
CA LEU A 44 -13.77 8.50 4.11
C LEU A 44 -14.00 7.17 4.81
N GLY A 45 -14.97 7.10 5.73
CA GLY A 45 -15.38 5.86 6.38
C GLY A 45 -14.50 5.42 7.53
N VAL A 46 -13.74 6.33 8.12
CA VAL A 46 -12.84 6.05 9.24
C VAL A 46 -13.44 6.58 10.54
N GLY A 47 -13.37 5.80 11.62
CA GLY A 47 -13.82 6.23 12.95
C GLY A 47 -15.30 5.97 13.26
N HIS A 48 -16.07 5.34 12.36
CA HIS A 48 -17.44 4.91 12.66
C HIS A 48 -17.43 3.85 13.78
N GLU A 49 -18.13 4.13 14.89
CA GLU A 49 -18.50 3.09 15.84
C GLU A 49 -19.63 2.24 15.26
N THR A 50 -19.74 0.98 15.67
CA THR A 50 -20.78 0.04 15.24
C THR A 50 -22.21 0.53 15.46
N ALA A 51 -22.42 1.57 16.27
CA ALA A 51 -23.71 2.22 16.48
C ALA A 51 -24.18 3.08 15.28
N ASP A 52 -23.28 3.46 14.37
CA ASP A 52 -23.57 4.41 13.29
C ASP A 52 -23.69 3.75 11.91
N ILE A 53 -24.17 2.49 11.87
CA ILE A 53 -24.35 1.71 10.63
C ILE A 53 -25.22 2.44 9.60
N ALA A 54 -26.18 3.26 10.06
CA ALA A 54 -27.03 4.08 9.20
C ALA A 54 -26.23 5.06 8.32
N ASN A 55 -25.02 5.44 8.74
CA ASN A 55 -24.14 6.36 8.03
C ASN A 55 -23.03 5.67 7.22
N LEU A 56 -22.99 4.33 7.18
CA LEU A 56 -22.03 3.61 6.36
C LEU A 56 -22.36 3.76 4.87
N ARG A 57 -21.44 4.35 4.14
CA ARG A 57 -21.51 4.47 2.68
C ARG A 57 -20.80 3.27 2.04
N TRP A 58 -21.29 2.83 0.88
CA TRP A 58 -20.74 1.66 0.18
C TRP A 58 -19.26 1.81 -0.18
N TRP A 59 -18.75 3.04 -0.30
CA TRP A 59 -17.35 3.33 -0.61
C TRP A 59 -16.42 3.30 0.60
N HIS A 60 -16.94 3.35 1.83
CA HIS A 60 -16.11 3.38 3.04
C HIS A 60 -15.09 2.23 3.09
N PRO A 61 -15.46 0.96 2.84
CA PRO A 61 -14.49 -0.13 2.82
C PRO A 61 -13.38 0.05 1.78
N LEU A 62 -13.66 0.76 0.67
CA LEU A 62 -12.69 1.02 -0.39
C LEU A 62 -11.71 2.14 -0.03
N THR A 63 -12.16 3.19 0.67
CA THR A 63 -11.35 4.37 0.99
C THR A 63 -10.54 4.22 2.27
N THR A 64 -11.07 3.54 3.28
CA THR A 64 -10.44 3.37 4.60
C THR A 64 -9.01 2.79 4.56
N PRO A 65 -8.65 1.84 3.69
CA PRO A 65 -7.27 1.35 3.55
C PRO A 65 -6.25 2.41 3.08
N PHE A 66 -6.68 3.54 2.55
CA PHE A 66 -5.79 4.60 2.07
C PHE A 66 -5.60 5.73 3.08
N VAL A 67 -6.47 5.80 4.09
CA VAL A 67 -6.43 6.85 5.12
C VAL A 67 -5.53 6.42 6.27
N HIS A 68 -4.55 7.25 6.61
CA HIS A 68 -3.61 6.94 7.69
C HIS A 68 -3.89 7.82 8.91
N GLY A 69 -4.50 7.20 9.92
CA GLY A 69 -4.94 7.89 11.13
C GLY A 69 -4.02 7.81 12.34
N GLY A 70 -4.39 8.61 13.35
CA GLY A 70 -3.73 8.78 14.66
C GLY A 70 -3.88 10.18 15.28
N GLY A 71 -4.74 11.04 14.70
CA GLY A 71 -4.67 12.49 14.90
C GLY A 71 -3.43 13.09 14.23
N TRP A 72 -3.43 14.40 13.95
CA TRP A 72 -2.18 15.08 13.65
C TRP A 72 -1.41 15.30 14.96
N PRO A 73 -0.09 14.99 15.04
CA PRO A 73 0.83 14.57 13.97
C PRO A 73 0.97 13.04 13.78
N GLY A 74 0.25 12.20 14.53
CA GLY A 74 0.33 10.73 14.48
C GLY A 74 0.01 10.08 13.12
N ALA A 75 -0.66 10.79 12.21
CA ALA A 75 -0.87 10.36 10.83
C ALA A 75 0.43 10.24 10.01
N ILE A 76 1.44 11.10 10.25
CA ILE A 76 2.67 11.11 9.44
C ILE A 76 3.49 9.84 9.65
N PRO A 77 3.84 9.41 10.88
CA PRO A 77 4.61 8.19 11.06
C PRO A 77 3.89 6.97 10.49
N HIS A 78 2.56 6.93 10.62
CA HIS A 78 1.75 5.83 10.09
C HIS A 78 1.78 5.77 8.55
N LEU A 79 1.61 6.92 7.87
CA LEU A 79 1.77 7.00 6.41
C LEU A 79 3.21 6.70 5.97
N ALA A 80 4.20 7.22 6.68
CA ALA A 80 5.62 7.02 6.36
C ALA A 80 6.03 5.54 6.43
N ILE A 81 5.64 4.83 7.49
CA ILE A 81 5.94 3.40 7.64
C ILE A 81 5.30 2.60 6.50
N ASN A 82 4.02 2.81 6.21
CA ASN A 82 3.36 2.12 5.11
C ASN A 82 3.94 2.51 3.75
N GLY A 83 4.30 3.79 3.56
CA GLY A 83 4.95 4.29 2.35
C GLY A 83 6.31 3.64 2.11
N VAL A 84 7.12 3.46 3.16
CA VAL A 84 8.40 2.74 3.09
C VAL A 84 8.18 1.26 2.75
N LEU A 85 7.19 0.59 3.35
CA LEU A 85 6.86 -0.81 3.02
C LEU A 85 6.38 -0.95 1.56
N LEU A 86 5.55 -0.02 1.10
CA LEU A 86 5.02 -0.02 -0.25
C LEU A 86 6.13 0.27 -1.28
N LEU A 87 6.94 1.32 -1.07
CA LEU A 87 8.05 1.66 -1.94
C LEU A 87 9.19 0.64 -1.91
N GLY A 88 9.47 0.05 -0.75
CA GLY A 88 10.50 -0.97 -0.60
C GLY A 88 10.05 -2.31 -1.19
N LEU A 89 9.03 -2.91 -0.57
CA LEU A 89 8.60 -4.27 -0.90
C LEU A 89 7.69 -4.31 -2.12
N GLY A 90 6.70 -3.40 -2.23
CA GLY A 90 5.79 -3.33 -3.37
C GLY A 90 6.52 -3.11 -4.70
N THR A 91 7.46 -2.16 -4.72
CA THR A 91 8.31 -1.92 -5.90
C THR A 91 9.09 -3.16 -6.31
N GLN A 92 9.66 -3.91 -5.37
CA GLN A 92 10.39 -5.14 -5.69
C GLN A 92 9.49 -6.18 -6.34
N VAL A 93 8.30 -6.37 -5.78
CA VAL A 93 7.31 -7.31 -6.31
C VAL A 93 6.91 -6.89 -7.72
N GLU A 94 6.54 -5.63 -7.93
CA GLU A 94 6.10 -5.13 -9.23
C GLU A 94 7.19 -5.17 -10.29
N ARG A 95 8.41 -4.74 -9.94
CA ARG A 95 9.56 -4.76 -10.84
C ARG A 95 9.97 -6.17 -11.24
N THR A 96 9.81 -7.14 -10.34
CA THR A 96 10.16 -8.54 -10.59
C THR A 96 9.06 -9.29 -11.34
N LEU A 97 7.79 -9.08 -11.01
CA LEU A 97 6.66 -9.89 -11.51
C LEU A 97 5.77 -9.21 -12.56
N GLY A 98 5.84 -7.89 -12.64
CA GLY A 98 4.93 -7.05 -13.42
C GLY A 98 3.76 -6.50 -12.59
N ALA A 99 3.20 -5.39 -13.08
CA ALA A 99 2.05 -4.70 -12.51
C ALA A 99 0.83 -5.60 -12.33
N GLY A 100 0.51 -6.46 -13.30
CA GLY A 100 -0.69 -7.31 -13.23
C GLY A 100 -0.65 -8.30 -12.05
N ARG A 101 0.51 -8.92 -11.82
CA ARG A 101 0.71 -9.87 -10.71
C ARG A 101 0.82 -9.16 -9.37
N CYS A 102 1.54 -8.03 -9.33
CA CYS A 102 1.60 -7.19 -8.13
C CYS A 102 0.20 -6.74 -7.72
N PHE A 103 -0.61 -6.27 -8.67
CA PHE A 103 -1.98 -5.86 -8.42
C PHE A 103 -2.86 -7.03 -7.94
N ALA A 104 -2.72 -8.24 -8.49
CA ALA A 104 -3.49 -9.40 -8.01
C ALA A 104 -3.23 -9.71 -6.53
N VAL A 105 -1.96 -9.63 -6.09
CA VAL A 105 -1.58 -9.80 -4.67
C VAL A 105 -2.14 -8.66 -3.83
N THR A 106 -1.96 -7.42 -4.29
CA THR A 106 -2.46 -6.22 -3.61
C THR A 106 -3.97 -6.27 -3.43
N GLY A 107 -4.71 -6.54 -4.50
CA GLY A 107 -6.17 -6.58 -4.52
C GLY A 107 -6.71 -7.69 -3.62
N SER A 108 -6.04 -8.85 -3.61
CA SER A 108 -6.42 -9.95 -2.71
C SER A 108 -6.20 -9.57 -1.24
N GLY A 109 -5.04 -8.96 -0.90
CA GLY A 109 -4.77 -8.45 0.45
C GLY A 109 -5.74 -7.34 0.86
N LEU A 110 -6.10 -6.46 -0.07
CA LEU A 110 -7.08 -5.41 0.15
C LEU A 110 -8.46 -6.00 0.46
N VAL A 111 -8.97 -6.93 -0.34
CA VAL A 111 -10.27 -7.58 -0.13
C VAL A 111 -10.32 -8.31 1.21
N VAL A 112 -9.29 -9.10 1.54
CA VAL A 112 -9.22 -9.78 2.84
C VAL A 112 -9.18 -8.77 3.98
N SER A 113 -8.40 -7.71 3.85
CA SER A 113 -8.35 -6.66 4.86
C SER A 113 -9.70 -5.95 5.04
N MET A 114 -10.46 -5.71 3.97
CA MET A 114 -11.82 -5.14 4.09
C MET A 114 -12.76 -6.06 4.86
N ILE A 115 -12.74 -7.36 4.55
CA ILE A 115 -13.57 -8.36 5.22
C ILE A 115 -13.20 -8.43 6.71
N LEU A 116 -11.92 -8.59 7.02
CA LEU A 116 -11.45 -8.65 8.41
C LEU A 116 -11.75 -7.36 9.17
N ASN A 117 -11.73 -6.20 8.50
CA ASN A 117 -12.03 -4.91 9.14
C ASN A 117 -13.44 -4.88 9.64
N ARG A 118 -14.35 -5.35 8.79
CA ARG A 118 -15.74 -5.44 9.17
C ARG A 118 -15.95 -6.46 10.29
N LEU A 119 -15.35 -7.64 10.18
CA LEU A 119 -15.63 -8.76 11.08
C LEU A 119 -14.96 -8.64 12.45
N LEU A 120 -13.70 -8.20 12.53
CA LEU A 120 -12.91 -8.27 13.77
C LEU A 120 -12.90 -6.97 14.56
N VAL A 121 -13.01 -5.82 13.89
CA VAL A 121 -12.84 -4.49 14.52
C VAL A 121 -13.95 -3.51 14.13
N GLY A 122 -15.05 -4.01 13.55
CA GLY A 122 -16.25 -3.22 13.25
C GLY A 122 -16.07 -2.11 12.21
N GLY A 123 -14.97 -2.11 11.44
CA GLY A 123 -14.63 -1.06 10.48
C GLY A 123 -13.68 0.02 11.03
N ARG A 124 -13.14 -0.16 12.24
CA ARG A 124 -12.29 0.85 12.91
C ARG A 124 -10.84 0.86 12.42
N ALA A 125 -10.35 -0.21 11.79
CA ALA A 125 -8.99 -0.23 11.26
C ALA A 125 -8.91 0.55 9.95
N HIS A 126 -7.77 1.21 9.74
CA HIS A 126 -7.49 2.05 8.58
C HIS A 126 -6.00 1.98 8.21
N GLY A 127 -5.68 2.45 7.01
CA GLY A 127 -4.31 2.52 6.51
C GLY A 127 -3.89 1.31 5.67
N ALA A 128 -2.79 1.49 4.95
CA ALA A 128 -2.39 0.59 3.87
C ALA A 128 -1.79 -0.73 4.35
N SER A 129 -1.57 -0.86 5.66
CA SER A 129 -0.89 -2.02 6.25
C SER A 129 -1.51 -3.33 5.76
N GLY A 130 -2.84 -3.43 5.77
CA GLY A 130 -3.58 -4.58 5.27
C GLY A 130 -2.99 -5.21 4.01
N PHE A 131 -2.83 -4.45 2.93
CA PHE A 131 -2.28 -4.99 1.68
C PHE A 131 -0.75 -4.89 1.57
N THR A 132 -0.07 -3.98 2.28
CA THR A 132 1.41 -3.93 2.21
C THR A 132 2.07 -5.16 2.82
N TRP A 133 1.40 -5.78 3.80
CA TRP A 133 1.83 -7.05 4.40
C TRP A 133 1.74 -8.23 3.42
N SER A 134 1.13 -8.08 2.25
CA SER A 134 1.11 -9.13 1.23
C SER A 134 2.43 -9.27 0.45
N TYR A 135 3.36 -8.31 0.59
CA TYR A 135 4.60 -8.30 -0.21
C TYR A 135 5.80 -8.97 0.47
N TRP A 136 5.84 -9.08 1.79
CA TRP A 136 7.08 -9.45 2.49
C TRP A 136 7.56 -10.87 2.17
N LEU A 137 6.65 -11.82 1.94
CA LEU A 137 7.02 -13.18 1.51
C LEU A 137 7.71 -13.19 0.14
N PHE A 138 7.25 -12.34 -0.78
CA PHE A 138 7.89 -12.18 -2.08
C PHE A 138 9.27 -11.55 -1.93
N ALA A 139 9.38 -10.48 -1.14
CA ALA A 139 10.66 -9.83 -0.87
C ALA A 139 11.65 -10.78 -0.19
N ALA A 140 11.21 -11.59 0.77
CA ALA A 140 12.01 -12.64 1.39
C ALA A 140 12.50 -13.67 0.37
N GLN A 141 11.62 -14.12 -0.53
CA GLN A 141 11.99 -15.04 -1.61
C GLN A 141 13.00 -14.43 -2.60
N ILE A 142 12.83 -13.14 -2.94
CA ILE A 142 13.75 -12.38 -3.78
C ILE A 142 15.13 -12.26 -3.10
N LEU A 143 15.17 -11.87 -1.82
CA LEU A 143 16.39 -11.79 -1.03
C LEU A 143 17.08 -13.14 -0.89
N ALA A 144 16.33 -14.21 -0.65
CA ALA A 144 16.89 -15.56 -0.57
C ALA A 144 17.50 -16.01 -1.90
N SER A 145 16.86 -15.68 -3.03
CA SER A 145 17.39 -15.97 -4.37
C SER A 145 18.66 -15.16 -4.65
N ALA A 146 18.62 -13.85 -4.36
CA ALA A 146 19.77 -12.96 -4.49
C ALA A 146 20.94 -13.37 -3.58
N TRP A 147 20.67 -13.84 -2.36
CA TRP A 147 21.71 -14.37 -1.48
C TRP A 147 22.39 -15.62 -2.06
N ARG A 148 21.61 -16.56 -2.60
CA ARG A 148 22.16 -17.81 -3.18
C ARG A 148 23.02 -17.55 -4.42
N HIS A 149 22.64 -16.61 -5.28
CA HIS A 149 23.30 -16.42 -6.57
C HIS A 149 24.24 -15.20 -6.61
N HIS A 150 24.02 -14.20 -5.76
CA HIS A 150 24.67 -12.88 -5.81
C HIS A 150 25.10 -12.36 -4.43
N ARG A 151 25.40 -13.24 -3.47
CA ARG A 151 25.77 -12.89 -2.07
C ARG A 151 26.67 -11.66 -1.95
N ARG A 152 27.80 -11.64 -2.66
CA ARG A 152 28.78 -10.54 -2.57
C ARG A 152 28.21 -9.20 -3.05
N ARG A 153 27.40 -9.21 -4.12
CA ARG A 153 26.75 -7.99 -4.62
C ARG A 153 25.66 -7.52 -3.67
N LEU A 154 24.86 -8.45 -3.13
CA LEU A 154 23.81 -8.13 -2.16
C LEU A 154 24.39 -7.50 -0.88
N LEU A 155 25.51 -8.03 -0.37
CA LEU A 155 26.22 -7.47 0.79
C LEU A 155 26.79 -6.07 0.54
N ALA A 156 27.06 -5.71 -0.72
CA ALA A 156 27.53 -4.38 -1.11
C ALA A 156 26.39 -3.42 -1.51
N ASP A 157 25.15 -3.91 -1.60
CA ASP A 157 23.99 -3.13 -2.06
C ASP A 157 23.22 -2.56 -0.85
N PRO A 158 23.26 -1.24 -0.58
CA PRO A 158 22.56 -0.64 0.54
C PRO A 158 21.04 -0.84 0.45
N LEU A 159 20.47 -0.89 -0.77
CA LEU A 159 19.05 -1.17 -0.95
C LEU A 159 18.72 -2.63 -0.62
N GLY A 160 19.66 -3.55 -0.84
CA GLY A 160 19.58 -4.93 -0.39
C GLY A 160 19.43 -5.04 1.14
N TRP A 161 20.27 -4.30 1.87
CA TRP A 161 20.21 -4.22 3.33
C TRP A 161 18.92 -3.59 3.85
N ILE A 162 18.48 -2.48 3.24
CA ILE A 162 17.19 -1.86 3.58
C ILE A 162 16.06 -2.87 3.40
N SER A 163 16.07 -3.63 2.32
CA SER A 163 15.05 -4.64 2.05
C SER A 163 15.07 -5.78 3.06
N ALA A 164 16.26 -6.25 3.44
CA ALA A 164 16.41 -7.27 4.48
C ALA A 164 15.90 -6.77 5.84
N LEU A 165 16.18 -5.51 6.18
CA LEU A 165 15.65 -4.87 7.38
C LEU A 165 14.13 -4.78 7.34
N LEU A 166 13.53 -4.36 6.22
CA LEU A 166 12.07 -4.29 6.08
C LEU A 166 11.42 -5.68 6.21
N VAL A 167 12.01 -6.72 5.61
CA VAL A 167 11.53 -8.10 5.78
C VAL A 167 11.65 -8.54 7.23
N LEU A 168 12.76 -8.25 7.92
CA LEU A 168 12.93 -8.56 9.34
C LEU A 168 11.88 -7.85 10.20
N LEU A 169 11.65 -6.55 9.97
CA LEU A 169 10.62 -5.77 10.67
C LEU A 169 9.22 -6.34 10.42
N CYS A 170 8.93 -6.81 9.20
CA CYS A 170 7.69 -7.55 8.93
C CYS A 170 7.64 -8.82 9.78
N VAL A 171 8.67 -9.66 9.77
CA VAL A 171 8.69 -10.89 10.59
C VAL A 171 8.45 -10.59 12.07
N LEU A 172 9.11 -9.57 12.64
CA LEU A 172 8.92 -9.16 14.03
C LEU A 172 7.53 -8.58 14.29
N GLY A 173 6.95 -7.88 13.31
CA GLY A 173 5.60 -7.29 13.42
C GLY A 173 4.46 -8.29 13.19
N LEU A 174 4.73 -9.55 12.81
CA LEU A 174 3.73 -10.62 12.67
C LEU A 174 2.97 -10.93 13.97
N ILE A 175 3.43 -10.41 15.11
CA ILE A 175 2.77 -10.55 16.42
C ILE A 175 1.31 -10.04 16.38
N LYS A 176 0.96 -9.15 15.44
CA LYS A 176 -0.44 -8.74 15.23
C LYS A 176 -1.19 -9.74 14.35
N HIS A 177 -2.18 -10.41 14.93
CA HIS A 177 -3.06 -11.41 14.28
C HIS A 177 -3.61 -10.98 12.91
N TRP A 178 -3.83 -9.69 12.69
CA TRP A 178 -4.31 -9.16 11.41
C TRP A 178 -3.33 -9.33 10.24
N HIS A 179 -2.04 -9.12 10.49
CA HIS A 179 -1.01 -9.16 9.45
C HIS A 179 -0.75 -10.60 8.97
N LEU A 180 -1.01 -11.58 9.85
CA LEU A 180 -0.93 -13.00 9.51
C LEU A 180 -1.90 -13.37 8.38
N TRP A 181 -3.14 -12.87 8.39
CA TRP A 181 -4.11 -13.21 7.34
C TRP A 181 -3.67 -12.74 5.95
N ASN A 182 -3.14 -11.53 5.85
CA ASN A 182 -2.61 -11.01 4.58
C ASN A 182 -1.37 -11.75 4.11
N THR A 183 -0.57 -12.27 5.05
CA THR A 183 0.53 -13.17 4.77
C THR A 183 0.02 -14.50 4.19
N LEU A 184 -0.99 -15.11 4.81
CA LEU A 184 -1.57 -16.38 4.36
C LEU A 184 -2.19 -16.27 2.96
N VAL A 185 -2.88 -15.17 2.66
CA VAL A 185 -3.42 -14.89 1.32
C VAL A 185 -2.34 -14.83 0.25
N SER A 186 -1.13 -14.39 0.63
CA SER A 186 -0.01 -14.21 -0.30
C SER A 186 0.75 -15.50 -0.56
N LEU A 187 0.66 -16.47 0.35
CA LEU A 187 1.41 -17.72 0.28
C LEU A 187 1.14 -18.54 -1.00
N PRO A 188 -0.13 -18.76 -1.45
CA PRO A 188 -0.40 -19.45 -2.71
C PRO A 188 0.25 -18.76 -3.92
N TYR A 189 0.24 -17.43 -3.96
CA TYR A 189 0.86 -16.66 -5.04
C TYR A 189 2.39 -16.82 -5.05
N VAL A 190 3.04 -16.79 -3.88
CA VAL A 190 4.49 -17.00 -3.76
C VAL A 190 4.87 -18.40 -4.22
N ILE A 191 4.11 -19.43 -3.85
CA ILE A 191 4.32 -20.80 -4.30
C ILE A 191 4.15 -20.90 -5.82
N ALA A 192 3.05 -20.36 -6.36
CA ALA A 192 2.74 -20.41 -7.78
C ALA A 192 3.77 -19.67 -8.64
N TRP A 193 4.31 -18.54 -8.16
CA TRP A 193 5.21 -17.68 -8.93
C TRP A 193 6.68 -17.77 -8.51
N ARG A 194 7.04 -18.67 -7.59
CA ARG A 194 8.44 -18.93 -7.15
C ARG A 194 9.41 -19.09 -8.31
N ARG A 195 9.06 -19.93 -9.29
CA ARG A 195 9.92 -20.19 -10.46
C ARG A 195 10.08 -18.91 -11.26
N LYS A 196 8.95 -18.23 -11.52
CA LYS A 196 8.92 -16.97 -12.26
C LYS A 196 9.78 -15.87 -11.64
N LEU A 197 9.70 -15.70 -10.31
CA LEU A 197 10.55 -14.77 -9.56
C LEU A 197 12.03 -15.07 -9.82
N THR A 198 12.42 -16.33 -9.68
CA THR A 198 13.82 -16.76 -9.81
C THR A 198 14.32 -16.57 -11.25
N ASP A 199 13.50 -16.93 -12.23
CA ASP A 199 13.83 -16.76 -13.65
C ASP A 199 13.98 -15.28 -14.01
N ASN A 200 13.07 -14.42 -13.54
CA ASN A 200 13.16 -12.98 -13.81
C ASN A 200 14.38 -12.33 -13.16
N LEU A 201 14.80 -12.77 -11.97
CA LEU A 201 16.05 -12.30 -11.36
C LEU A 201 17.25 -12.70 -12.22
N ARG A 202 17.35 -13.97 -12.64
CA ARG A 202 18.42 -14.45 -13.52
C ARG A 202 18.50 -13.68 -14.84
N ARG A 203 17.35 -13.34 -15.44
CA ARG A 203 17.28 -12.55 -16.66
C ARG A 203 17.82 -11.13 -16.44
N VAL A 204 17.43 -10.47 -15.35
CA VAL A 204 17.96 -9.16 -14.99
C VAL A 204 19.48 -9.21 -14.79
N ASP A 205 20.00 -10.27 -14.17
CA ASP A 205 21.45 -10.48 -14.02
C ASP A 205 22.17 -10.70 -15.35
N ALA A 206 21.51 -11.36 -16.31
CA ALA A 206 21.99 -11.49 -17.70
C ALA A 206 21.87 -10.18 -18.52
N GLY A 207 21.29 -9.11 -17.94
CA GLY A 207 21.03 -7.85 -18.64
C GLY A 207 19.79 -7.87 -19.52
N GLU A 208 18.96 -8.90 -19.41
CA GLU A 208 17.68 -9.03 -20.11
C GLU A 208 16.53 -8.37 -19.35
N ALA A 209 15.47 -8.00 -20.07
CA ALA A 209 14.24 -7.55 -19.45
C ALA A 209 13.49 -8.72 -18.76
N PRO A 210 12.93 -8.54 -17.55
CA PRO A 210 12.13 -9.57 -16.90
C PRO A 210 10.84 -9.85 -17.69
N ASP A 211 10.35 -11.09 -17.66
CA ASP A 211 9.04 -11.41 -18.24
C ASP A 211 7.94 -11.02 -17.25
N ARG A 212 7.29 -9.90 -17.54
CA ARG A 212 6.22 -9.31 -16.73
C ARG A 212 4.84 -9.88 -17.05
N GLY A 213 4.73 -10.95 -17.83
CA GLY A 213 3.47 -11.55 -18.25
C GLY A 213 2.75 -10.73 -19.32
N SER A 214 1.43 -10.94 -19.46
CA SER A 214 0.67 -10.37 -20.57
C SER A 214 0.56 -8.85 -20.47
N ARG A 215 0.66 -8.17 -21.62
CA ARG A 215 0.46 -6.71 -21.71
C ARG A 215 -0.90 -6.29 -21.15
N ARG A 216 -1.95 -7.07 -21.46
CA ARG A 216 -3.32 -6.82 -20.96
C ARG A 216 -3.40 -6.87 -19.43
N ALA A 217 -2.81 -7.89 -18.79
CA ALA A 217 -2.82 -7.99 -17.33
C ALA A 217 -2.05 -6.83 -16.69
N ASN A 218 -0.92 -6.41 -17.27
CA ASN A 218 -0.17 -5.26 -16.79
C ASN A 218 -0.93 -3.95 -16.96
N ALA A 219 -1.59 -3.74 -18.11
CA ALA A 219 -2.42 -2.56 -18.32
C ALA A 219 -3.56 -2.48 -17.30
N LEU A 220 -4.24 -3.60 -17.02
CA LEU A 220 -5.27 -3.66 -15.96
C LEU A 220 -4.68 -3.41 -14.57
N GLY A 221 -3.52 -3.99 -14.27
CA GLY A 221 -2.82 -3.77 -13.01
C GLY A 221 -2.43 -2.30 -12.76
N ILE A 222 -2.35 -1.48 -13.80
CA ILE A 222 -2.10 -0.03 -13.71
C ILE A 222 -3.41 0.77 -13.73
N ALA A 223 -4.33 0.42 -14.64
CA ALA A 223 -5.59 1.13 -14.83
C ALA A 223 -6.47 1.09 -13.59
N ILE A 224 -6.50 -0.04 -12.86
CA ILE A 224 -7.34 -0.16 -11.66
C ILE A 224 -6.83 0.74 -10.51
N PRO A 225 -5.53 0.73 -10.12
CA PRO A 225 -5.00 1.72 -9.17
C PRO A 225 -5.18 3.17 -9.62
N ALA A 226 -5.06 3.46 -10.93
CA ALA A 226 -5.29 4.80 -11.45
C ALA A 226 -6.75 5.25 -11.27
N ALA A 227 -7.72 4.37 -11.59
CA ALA A 227 -9.14 4.63 -11.37
C ALA A 227 -9.46 4.80 -9.88
N LEU A 228 -8.82 4.01 -9.01
CA LEU A 228 -8.97 4.12 -7.56
C LEU A 228 -8.42 5.45 -7.03
N LEU A 229 -7.25 5.89 -7.51
CA LEU A 229 -6.69 7.20 -7.19
C LEU A 229 -7.63 8.33 -7.64
N ALA A 230 -8.17 8.26 -8.85
CA ALA A 230 -9.11 9.25 -9.37
C ALA A 230 -10.39 9.30 -8.52
N PHE A 231 -10.93 8.12 -8.15
CA PHE A 231 -12.08 8.01 -7.26
C PHE A 231 -11.82 8.64 -5.88
N ILE A 232 -10.70 8.29 -5.24
CA ILE A 232 -10.30 8.87 -3.95
C ILE A 232 -10.14 10.39 -4.06
N THR A 233 -9.50 10.88 -5.13
CA THR A 233 -9.33 12.31 -5.38
C THR A 233 -10.68 13.01 -5.48
N ALA A 234 -11.65 12.43 -6.19
CA ALA A 234 -12.99 12.99 -6.30
C ALA A 234 -13.73 13.02 -4.95
N MET A 235 -13.60 11.97 -4.14
CA MET A 235 -14.16 11.91 -2.78
C MET A 235 -13.56 12.99 -1.88
N VAL A 236 -12.24 13.16 -1.93
CA VAL A 236 -11.51 14.20 -1.19
C VAL A 236 -11.96 15.60 -1.63
N ALA A 237 -12.04 15.86 -2.93
CA ALA A 237 -12.50 17.15 -3.45
C ALA A 237 -13.93 17.47 -3.03
N GLY A 238 -14.83 16.48 -3.05
CA GLY A 238 -16.20 16.61 -2.57
C GLY A 238 -16.28 16.92 -1.07
N ALA A 239 -15.50 16.20 -0.25
CA ALA A 239 -15.41 16.41 1.19
C ALA A 239 -14.92 17.83 1.53
N LEU A 240 -13.84 18.27 0.87
CA LEU A 240 -13.28 19.61 1.04
C LEU A 240 -14.27 20.71 0.63
N SER A 241 -14.96 20.51 -0.49
CA SER A 241 -15.99 21.47 -0.96
C SER A 241 -17.16 21.58 0.01
N GLY A 242 -17.54 20.46 0.65
CA GLY A 242 -18.56 20.43 1.70
C GLY A 242 -18.12 21.13 2.98
N ALA A 243 -16.89 20.86 3.44
CA ALA A 243 -16.31 21.48 4.63
C ALA A 243 -16.24 23.02 4.49
N ILE A 244 -15.77 23.52 3.34
CA ILE A 244 -15.72 24.96 3.04
C ILE A 244 -17.11 25.60 3.12
N ARG A 245 -18.16 24.91 2.65
CA ARG A 245 -19.54 25.41 2.72
C ARG A 245 -20.11 25.40 4.14
N TRP A 246 -19.64 24.51 5.00
CA TRP A 246 -20.07 24.41 6.39
C TRP A 246 -19.50 25.55 7.24
N ASP A 247 -18.21 25.87 7.08
CA ASP A 247 -17.57 26.97 7.78
C ASP A 247 -18.16 28.34 7.43
N GLY A 248 -18.64 28.52 6.19
CA GLY A 248 -19.37 29.74 5.79
C GLY A 248 -20.72 29.94 6.49
N LYS A 249 -21.25 28.93 7.20
CA LYS A 249 -22.51 28.98 7.95
C LYS A 249 -22.33 28.95 9.47
N LEU A 250 -21.10 28.89 9.98
CA LEU A 250 -20.82 29.16 11.39
C LEU A 250 -21.00 30.67 11.64
N ARG A 251 -22.27 31.11 11.70
CA ARG A 251 -22.59 32.33 12.44
C ARG A 251 -22.09 32.09 13.86
N PRO A 252 -21.28 32.99 14.44
CA PRO A 252 -20.98 32.90 15.85
C PRO A 252 -22.32 32.80 16.60
N PRO A 253 -22.40 31.96 17.65
CA PRO A 253 -23.61 31.88 18.46
C PRO A 253 -24.02 33.31 18.81
N ARG A 254 -25.27 33.69 18.53
CA ARG A 254 -25.77 35.01 18.92
C ARG A 254 -25.52 35.13 20.42
N PRO A 255 -24.88 36.22 20.88
CA PRO A 255 -24.75 36.45 22.31
C PRO A 255 -26.14 36.37 22.95
N PRO A 256 -26.27 35.81 24.16
CA PRO A 256 -27.55 35.72 24.85
C PRO A 256 -28.15 37.13 24.92
N SER A 257 -29.41 37.28 24.50
CA SER A 257 -30.15 38.52 24.63
C SER A 257 -30.31 38.82 26.12
N SER A 258 -29.69 39.91 26.57
CA SER A 258 -29.90 40.53 27.88
C SER A 258 -31.32 41.04 28.03
#